data_AF-A0A484ZLX3-F1
#
_entry.id   AF-A0A484ZLX3-F1
#
_cell.length_a   1.000
_cell.length_b   1.000
_cell.length_c   1.000
_cell.angle_alpha   90.00
_cell.angle_beta   90.00
_cell.angle_gamma   90.00
#
_symmetry.space_group_name_H-M   'P 1'
#
loop_
_entity.id
_entity.type
_entity.pdbx_description
1 polymer ?
#
loop_
_entity_poly.entity_id
_entity_poly.type
_entity_poly.pdbx_seq_one_letter_code
_entity_poly.pdbx_strand_id
1 'polypeptide(L)'
;MRAVDSIPSLNAQQAEQVARLVQKTLNAQGVTTVMDARVSAKQLDAFSSLQNKGELTLRFQAAREITPDDANSVEAVAGAVEKAVEFANRYHQQQWTPEPGIGLHNIKMFVDGVLQPPTMTASLLEPYTINQGTEEAPDWQLNRSLW
;
A
#
# COMPACT_ATOMS: atom_id res chain seq x y z
N MET A 1 -7.04 15.80 -3.58
CA MET A 1 -7.57 15.54 -4.94
C MET A 1 -8.49 14.32 -4.85
N ARG A 2 -9.82 14.52 -4.92
CA ARG A 2 -10.88 13.49 -4.73
C ARG A 2 -11.24 12.73 -6.03
N ALA A 3 -10.28 12.52 -6.92
CA ALA A 3 -10.55 11.84 -8.20
C ALA A 3 -10.82 10.33 -8.03
N VAL A 4 -10.36 9.74 -6.92
CA VAL A 4 -10.51 8.30 -6.64
C VAL A 4 -11.96 7.92 -6.35
N ASP A 5 -12.74 8.81 -5.74
CA ASP A 5 -14.13 8.54 -5.34
C ASP A 5 -15.10 8.46 -6.54
N SER A 6 -14.65 8.90 -7.73
CA SER A 6 -15.45 8.94 -8.96
C SER A 6 -15.25 7.71 -9.86
N ILE A 7 -14.28 6.85 -9.54
CA ILE A 7 -13.98 5.64 -10.32
C ILE A 7 -14.73 4.47 -9.68
N PRO A 8 -15.65 3.81 -10.39
CA PRO A 8 -16.32 2.62 -9.87
C PRO A 8 -15.29 1.60 -9.40
N SER A 9 -15.37 1.23 -8.12
CA SER A 9 -14.50 0.20 -7.56
C SER A 9 -14.82 -1.16 -8.17
N LEU A 10 -13.84 -2.06 -8.21
CA LEU A 10 -14.02 -3.44 -8.67
C LEU A 10 -15.17 -4.12 -7.91
N ASN A 11 -16.01 -4.88 -8.61
CA ASN A 11 -16.91 -5.84 -7.96
C ASN A 11 -16.13 -7.07 -7.45
N ALA A 12 -16.78 -7.96 -6.69
CA ALA A 12 -16.12 -9.12 -6.09
C ALA A 12 -15.50 -10.08 -7.14
N GLN A 13 -16.19 -10.32 -8.25
CA GLN A 13 -15.70 -11.18 -9.33
C GLN A 13 -14.47 -10.58 -10.00
N GLN A 14 -14.47 -9.27 -10.26
CA GLN A 14 -13.32 -8.56 -10.81
C GLN A 14 -12.14 -8.57 -9.84
N ALA A 15 -12.38 -8.44 -8.53
CA ALA A 15 -11.33 -8.53 -7.51
C ALA A 15 -10.67 -9.93 -7.50
N GLU A 16 -11.45 -11.01 -7.60
CA GLU A 16 -10.90 -12.37 -7.74
C GLU A 16 -10.09 -12.56 -9.03
N GLN A 17 -10.56 -12.00 -10.15
CA GLN A 17 -9.82 -12.05 -11.42
C GLN A 17 -8.45 -11.36 -11.30
N VAL A 18 -8.41 -10.17 -10.66
CA VAL A 18 -7.15 -9.47 -10.35
C VAL A 18 -6.27 -10.32 -9.43
N ALA A 19 -6.83 -10.91 -8.37
CA ALA A 19 -6.07 -11.75 -7.45
C ALA A 19 -5.44 -12.97 -8.15
N ARG A 20 -6.13 -13.61 -9.11
CA ARG A 20 -5.54 -14.68 -9.94
C ARG A 20 -4.42 -14.18 -10.84
N LEU A 21 -4.62 -13.01 -11.47
CA LEU A 21 -3.63 -12.41 -12.36
C LEU A 21 -2.34 -12.03 -11.61
N VAL A 22 -2.47 -11.42 -10.43
CA VAL A 22 -1.34 -11.02 -9.57
C VAL A 22 -0.51 -12.24 -9.22
N GLN A 23 -1.13 -13.31 -8.73
CA GLN A 23 -0.45 -14.56 -8.40
C GLN A 23 0.25 -15.15 -9.62
N LYS A 24 -0.46 -15.35 -10.73
CA LYS A 24 0.13 -15.87 -11.97
C LYS A 24 1.37 -15.06 -12.40
N THR A 25 1.29 -13.74 -12.33
CA THR A 25 2.37 -12.83 -12.75
C THR A 25 3.58 -12.92 -11.83
N LEU A 26 3.37 -13.01 -10.51
CA LEU A 26 4.43 -13.12 -9.52
C LEU A 26 5.07 -14.51 -9.54
N ASN A 27 4.27 -15.57 -9.56
CA ASN A 27 4.75 -16.95 -9.65
C ASN A 27 5.56 -17.19 -10.93
N ALA A 28 5.21 -16.56 -12.06
CA ALA A 28 5.98 -16.64 -13.31
C ALA A 28 7.41 -16.07 -13.18
N GLN A 29 7.66 -15.23 -12.17
CA GLN A 29 8.98 -14.66 -11.85
C GLN A 29 9.66 -15.40 -10.68
N GLY A 30 9.09 -16.52 -10.22
CA GLY A 30 9.58 -17.25 -9.06
C GLY A 30 9.23 -16.60 -7.71
N VAL A 31 8.39 -15.57 -7.69
CA VAL A 31 7.96 -14.91 -6.46
C VAL A 31 6.78 -15.66 -5.85
N THR A 32 6.99 -16.26 -4.68
CA THR A 32 5.96 -17.04 -3.96
C THR A 32 5.54 -16.43 -2.62
N THR A 33 6.20 -15.36 -2.21
CA THR A 33 5.93 -14.63 -0.97
C THR A 33 6.06 -13.15 -1.24
N VAL A 34 5.10 -12.36 -0.78
CA VAL A 34 5.09 -10.91 -0.96
C VAL A 34 4.71 -10.20 0.32
N MET A 35 5.28 -9.02 0.52
CA MET A 35 4.73 -8.05 1.46
C MET A 35 3.78 -7.12 0.71
N ASP A 36 2.49 -7.19 1.02
CA ASP A 36 1.56 -6.18 0.52
C ASP A 36 1.52 -5.01 1.50
N ALA A 37 2.12 -3.90 1.08
CA ALA A 37 2.35 -2.74 1.94
C ALA A 37 1.07 -1.96 2.28
N ARG A 38 -0.07 -2.21 1.64
CA ARG A 38 -1.30 -1.46 1.88
C ARG A 38 -2.53 -2.25 1.45
N VAL A 39 -2.98 -3.16 2.31
CA VAL A 39 -4.14 -4.00 1.99
C VAL A 39 -5.49 -3.33 2.28
N SER A 40 -6.47 -3.69 1.46
CA SER A 40 -7.90 -3.35 1.64
C SER A 40 -8.73 -4.61 1.90
N ALA A 41 -9.92 -4.43 2.51
CA ALA A 41 -10.87 -5.54 2.74
C ALA A 41 -11.19 -6.28 1.43
N LYS A 42 -11.56 -5.54 0.37
CA LYS A 42 -11.93 -6.09 -0.94
C LYS A 42 -10.83 -6.96 -1.54
N GLN A 43 -9.58 -6.56 -1.37
CA GLN A 43 -8.44 -7.34 -1.83
C GLN A 43 -8.27 -8.63 -1.01
N LEU A 44 -8.28 -8.52 0.32
CA LEU A 44 -8.12 -9.69 1.19
C LEU A 44 -9.29 -10.66 1.06
N ASP A 45 -10.52 -10.17 0.88
CA ASP A 45 -11.70 -10.99 0.61
C ASP A 45 -11.50 -11.84 -0.66
N ALA A 46 -10.93 -11.25 -1.72
CA ALA A 46 -10.62 -11.97 -2.95
C ALA A 46 -9.54 -13.04 -2.75
N PHE A 47 -8.45 -12.74 -2.04
CA PHE A 47 -7.40 -13.73 -1.75
C PHE A 47 -7.88 -14.82 -0.80
N SER A 48 -8.66 -14.49 0.24
CA SER A 48 -9.31 -15.45 1.12
C SER A 48 -10.28 -16.35 0.37
N SER A 49 -11.03 -15.82 -0.60
CA SER A 49 -11.90 -16.62 -1.47
C SER A 49 -11.10 -17.64 -2.28
N LEU A 50 -9.97 -17.23 -2.88
CA LEU A 50 -9.08 -18.16 -3.58
C LEU A 50 -8.46 -19.19 -2.63
N GLN A 51 -8.09 -18.79 -1.41
CA GLN A 51 -7.60 -19.73 -0.41
C GLN A 51 -8.64 -20.79 -0.04
N ASN A 52 -9.88 -20.38 0.22
CA ASN A 52 -10.98 -21.29 0.53
C ASN A 52 -11.29 -22.26 -0.62
N LYS A 53 -10.96 -21.88 -1.85
CA LYS A 53 -11.08 -22.73 -3.06
C LYS A 53 -9.84 -23.62 -3.28
N GLY A 54 -8.79 -23.50 -2.46
CA GLY A 54 -7.52 -24.20 -2.66
C GLY A 54 -6.68 -23.65 -3.81
N GLU A 55 -6.93 -22.41 -4.23
CA GLU A 55 -6.33 -21.77 -5.41
C GLU A 55 -5.35 -20.64 -5.05
N LEU A 56 -5.14 -20.37 -3.75
CA LEU A 56 -4.11 -19.45 -3.30
C LEU A 56 -2.73 -20.06 -3.51
N THR A 57 -1.82 -19.30 -4.13
CA THR A 57 -0.46 -19.74 -4.49
C THR A 57 0.64 -18.80 -3.97
N LEU A 58 0.25 -17.67 -3.36
CA LEU A 58 1.15 -16.71 -2.72
C LEU A 58 1.02 -16.73 -1.20
N ARG A 59 2.12 -16.48 -0.51
CA ARG A 59 2.18 -16.19 0.92
C ARG A 59 2.23 -14.68 1.14
N PHE A 60 1.24 -14.12 1.82
CA PHE A 60 1.17 -12.69 2.10
C PHE A 60 1.77 -12.35 3.46
N GLN A 61 2.58 -11.31 3.47
CA GLN A 61 2.97 -10.53 4.64
C GLN A 61 2.31 -9.15 4.50
N ALA A 62 1.03 -9.06 4.83
CA ALA A 62 0.23 -7.87 4.61
C ALA A 62 0.45 -6.79 5.69
N ALA A 63 0.23 -5.54 5.31
CA ALA A 63 0.25 -4.38 6.18
C ALA A 63 -1.03 -3.55 6.06
N ARG A 64 -1.60 -3.17 7.21
CA ARG A 64 -2.72 -2.22 7.27
C ARG A 64 -2.19 -0.80 7.38
N GLU A 65 -2.70 0.10 6.56
CA GLU A 65 -2.39 1.52 6.68
C GLU A 65 -3.11 2.15 7.88
N ILE A 66 -2.37 2.93 8.66
CA ILE A 66 -2.92 3.98 9.52
C ILE A 66 -2.60 5.31 8.84
N THR A 67 -3.64 6.10 8.56
CA THR A 67 -3.49 7.39 7.87
C THR A 67 -3.26 8.53 8.87
N PRO A 68 -2.76 9.70 8.40
CA PRO A 68 -2.70 10.89 9.23
C PRO A 68 -4.06 11.33 9.79
N ASP A 69 -5.17 11.06 9.08
CA ASP A 69 -6.53 11.36 9.57
C ASP A 69 -6.95 10.43 10.71
N ASP A 70 -6.49 9.18 10.70
CA ASP A 70 -6.75 8.21 11.77
C ASP A 70 -5.96 8.54 13.05
N ALA A 71 -4.75 9.09 12.91
CA ALA A 71 -3.80 9.37 13.99
C ALA A 71 -3.43 10.87 14.07
N ASN A 72 -4.44 11.73 13.99
CA ASN A 72 -4.29 13.19 13.93
C ASN A 72 -3.91 13.87 15.27
N SER A 73 -3.88 13.11 16.37
CA SER A 73 -3.36 13.54 17.68
C SER A 73 -2.81 12.33 18.44
N VAL A 74 -2.05 12.56 19.51
CA VAL A 74 -1.52 11.47 20.36
C VAL A 74 -2.65 10.63 20.96
N GLU A 75 -3.76 11.27 21.35
CA GLU A 75 -4.94 10.62 21.92
C GLU A 75 -5.66 9.73 20.91
N ALA A 76 -5.60 10.08 19.60
CA ALA A 76 -6.24 9.31 18.53
C ALA A 76 -5.48 8.01 18.19
N VAL A 77 -4.18 7.93 18.49
CA VAL A 77 -3.31 6.80 18.11
C VAL A 77 -3.85 5.46 18.61
N ALA A 78 -4.27 5.38 19.87
CA ALA A 78 -4.75 4.14 20.45
C ALA A 78 -5.97 3.58 19.70
N GLY A 79 -6.93 4.44 19.36
CA GLY A 79 -8.12 4.03 18.59
C GLY A 79 -7.79 3.67 17.14
N ALA A 80 -6.80 4.32 16.51
CA ALA A 80 -6.34 3.95 15.17
C ALA A 80 -5.70 2.54 15.16
N VAL A 81 -4.88 2.24 16.16
CA VAL A 81 -4.25 0.92 16.33
C VAL A 81 -5.30 -0.14 16.60
N GLU A 82 -6.27 0.12 17.48
CA GLU A 82 -7.37 -0.81 17.77
C GLU A 82 -8.14 -1.19 16.51
N LYS A 83 -8.56 -0.21 15.70
CA LYS A 83 -9.22 -0.45 14.40
C LYS A 83 -8.36 -1.28 13.45
N ALA A 84 -7.05 -1.04 13.42
CA ALA A 84 -6.14 -1.82 12.59
C ALA A 84 -6.01 -3.27 13.08
N VAL A 85 -6.00 -3.50 14.40
CA VAL A 85 -6.01 -4.83 15.03
C VAL A 85 -7.34 -5.55 14.76
N GLU A 86 -8.47 -4.88 14.91
CA GLU A 86 -9.79 -5.44 14.55
C GLU A 86 -9.84 -5.89 13.09
N PHE A 87 -9.32 -5.05 12.18
CA PHE A 87 -9.19 -5.40 10.78
C PHE A 87 -8.27 -6.62 10.59
N ALA A 88 -7.11 -6.64 11.25
CA ALA A 88 -6.16 -7.74 11.19
C ALA A 88 -6.77 -9.07 11.66
N ASN A 89 -7.54 -9.06 12.75
CA ASN A 89 -8.18 -10.25 13.32
C ASN A 89 -9.16 -10.95 12.36
N ARG A 90 -9.67 -10.24 11.34
CA ARG A 90 -10.55 -10.84 10.31
C ARG A 90 -9.80 -11.69 9.29
N TYR A 91 -8.51 -11.43 9.07
CA TYR A 91 -7.76 -11.99 7.95
C TYR A 91 -6.46 -12.69 8.34
N HIS A 92 -5.86 -12.31 9.47
CA HIS A 92 -4.59 -12.86 9.92
C HIS A 92 -4.74 -14.33 10.33
N GLN A 93 -3.95 -15.19 9.69
CA GLN A 93 -3.82 -16.59 10.07
C GLN A 93 -2.71 -16.73 11.12
N GLN A 94 -3.10 -17.11 12.35
CA GLN A 94 -2.17 -17.23 13.48
C GLN A 94 -1.16 -18.37 13.33
N GLN A 95 -1.54 -19.44 12.62
CA GLN A 95 -0.68 -20.57 12.36
C GLN A 95 -0.06 -20.44 10.98
N TRP A 96 1.25 -20.23 10.94
CA TRP A 96 1.99 -20.22 9.69
C TRP A 96 2.47 -21.62 9.35
N THR A 97 2.15 -22.08 8.14
CA THR A 97 2.61 -23.36 7.60
C THR A 97 3.33 -23.11 6.27
N PRO A 98 3.99 -24.12 5.67
CA PRO A 98 4.51 -23.98 4.32
C PRO A 98 3.44 -23.70 3.26
N GLU A 99 2.15 -23.93 3.53
CA GLU A 99 1.08 -23.64 2.57
C GLU A 99 0.89 -22.12 2.33
N PRO A 100 0.40 -21.71 1.15
CA PRO A 100 -0.01 -20.34 0.90
C PRO A 100 -1.05 -19.83 1.92
N GLY A 101 -0.84 -18.61 2.40
CA GLY A 101 -1.67 -18.02 3.45
C GLY A 101 -1.54 -16.52 3.57
N ILE A 102 -2.32 -15.94 4.50
CA ILE A 102 -2.39 -14.50 4.73
C ILE A 102 -1.95 -14.17 6.17
N GLY A 103 -0.74 -13.60 6.28
CA GLY A 103 -0.25 -12.99 7.50
C GLY A 103 -0.55 -11.49 7.47
N LEU A 104 -1.19 -10.94 8.50
CA LEU A 104 -1.49 -9.51 8.60
C LEU A 104 -1.16 -9.02 10.01
N HIS A 105 0.09 -8.61 10.20
CA HIS A 105 0.65 -8.19 11.48
C HIS A 105 1.48 -6.91 11.36
N ASN A 106 1.49 -6.28 10.18
CA ASN A 106 2.26 -5.07 9.92
C ASN A 106 1.34 -3.84 9.85
N ILE A 107 1.86 -2.71 10.29
CA ILE A 107 1.25 -1.39 10.06
C ILE A 107 2.11 -0.63 9.08
N LYS A 108 1.47 0.03 8.11
CA LYS A 108 2.11 0.96 7.16
C LYS A 108 1.68 2.39 7.47
N MET A 109 2.64 3.30 7.40
CA MET A 109 2.40 4.74 7.44
C MET A 109 3.14 5.40 6.27
N PHE A 110 2.58 6.50 5.76
CA PHE A 110 3.28 7.43 4.90
C PHE A 110 3.67 8.64 5.74
N VAL A 111 4.96 8.94 5.80
CA VAL A 111 5.47 10.11 6.52
C VAL A 111 5.43 11.34 5.62
N ASP A 112 5.76 11.16 4.35
CA ASP A 112 5.80 12.19 3.32
C ASP A 112 5.44 11.60 1.93
N GLY A 113 5.66 12.41 0.88
CA GLY A 113 5.35 12.04 -0.49
C GLY A 113 6.52 11.45 -1.28
N VAL A 114 6.64 11.87 -2.54
CA VAL A 114 7.64 11.33 -3.47
C VAL A 114 8.65 12.40 -3.87
N LEU A 115 9.92 12.03 -4.02
CA LEU A 115 10.99 12.95 -4.39
C LEU A 115 10.89 13.38 -5.86
N GLN A 116 10.40 12.49 -6.72
CA GLN A 116 10.50 12.64 -8.17
C GLN A 116 9.59 13.75 -8.72
N PRO A 117 10.04 14.46 -9.77
CA PRO A 117 9.19 15.37 -10.53
C PRO A 117 8.05 14.61 -11.23
N PRO A 118 6.90 15.26 -11.48
CA PRO A 118 6.61 16.66 -11.17
C PRO A 118 6.06 16.87 -9.74
N THR A 119 5.78 15.81 -9.00
CA THR A 119 5.02 15.90 -7.74
C THR A 119 5.85 16.48 -6.61
N MET A 120 7.10 16.01 -6.42
CA MET A 120 8.08 16.59 -5.47
C MET A 120 7.49 16.89 -4.08
N THR A 121 6.81 15.91 -3.49
CA THR A 121 6.09 16.01 -2.19
C THR A 121 6.82 15.36 -1.03
N ALA A 122 8.00 14.77 -1.23
CA ALA A 122 8.84 14.33 -0.13
C ALA A 122 9.32 15.52 0.72
N SER A 123 9.45 15.29 2.03
CA SER A 123 9.87 16.31 2.99
C SER A 123 11.39 16.37 3.04
N LEU A 124 11.97 17.54 2.76
CA LEU A 124 13.41 17.74 2.70
C LEU A 124 13.89 18.71 3.78
N LEU A 125 15.15 18.57 4.19
CA LEU A 125 15.82 19.53 5.09
C LEU A 125 16.16 20.85 4.38
N GLU A 126 16.36 20.81 3.06
CA GLU A 126 16.58 21.96 2.20
C GLU A 126 15.57 21.95 1.05
N PRO A 127 15.17 23.11 0.50
CA PRO A 127 14.26 23.13 -0.64
C PRO A 127 14.78 22.34 -1.84
N TYR A 128 13.86 21.79 -2.63
CA TYR A 128 14.19 21.14 -3.89
C TYR A 128 15.02 22.05 -4.80
N THR A 129 15.93 21.46 -5.57
CA THR A 129 16.50 22.13 -6.74
C THR A 129 15.55 22.02 -7.92
N ILE A 130 15.36 23.12 -8.64
CA ILE A 130 14.57 23.18 -9.88
C ILE A 130 15.48 23.61 -11.01
N ASN A 131 15.32 22.99 -12.18
CA ASN A 131 16.06 23.38 -13.37
C ASN A 131 15.53 24.73 -13.87
N GLN A 132 16.36 25.76 -13.80
CA GLN A 132 16.12 27.10 -14.37
C GLN A 132 16.69 27.24 -15.79
N GLY A 133 17.43 26.24 -16.26
CA GLY A 133 17.98 26.14 -17.60
C GLY A 133 17.07 25.39 -18.56
N THR A 134 17.68 24.68 -19.50
CA THR A 134 16.97 23.80 -20.46
C THR A 134 17.25 22.33 -20.14
N GLU A 135 16.62 21.39 -20.84
CA GLU A 135 16.98 19.97 -20.70
C GLU A 135 18.41 19.72 -21.22
N GLU A 136 18.82 20.43 -22.28
CA GLU A 136 20.14 20.29 -22.92
C GLU A 136 21.26 21.03 -22.16
N ALA A 137 20.91 22.09 -21.43
CA ALA A 137 21.81 22.86 -20.58
C ALA A 137 21.13 23.17 -19.24
N PRO A 138 21.11 22.19 -18.30
CA PRO A 138 20.42 22.36 -17.04
C PRO A 138 21.17 23.30 -16.09
N ASP A 139 20.40 24.13 -15.38
CA ASP A 139 20.87 25.01 -14.32
C ASP A 139 20.04 24.75 -13.05
N TRP A 140 20.48 23.79 -12.23
CA TRP A 140 19.77 23.38 -11.03
C TRP A 140 20.00 24.36 -9.89
N GLN A 141 18.96 25.11 -9.54
CA GLN A 141 19.00 26.10 -8.47
C GLN A 141 18.01 25.78 -7.36
N LEU A 142 18.34 26.14 -6.12
CA LEU A 142 17.44 26.00 -4.96
C LEU A 142 16.12 26.75 -5.19
N ASN A 143 15.01 26.04 -5.04
CA ASN A 143 13.67 26.63 -5.08
C ASN A 143 13.34 27.32 -3.76
N ARG A 144 13.61 28.63 -3.67
CA ARG A 144 13.36 29.42 -2.44
C ARG A 144 11.90 29.80 -2.20
N SER A 145 10.97 29.37 -3.06
CA SER A 145 9.58 29.86 -3.08
C SER A 145 8.64 29.23 -2.04
N LEU A 146 9.12 28.28 -1.22
CA LEU A 146 8.29 27.42 -0.37
C LEU A 146 8.66 27.47 1.12
N TRP A 147 9.39 28.51 1.56
CA TRP A 147 9.69 28.78 2.97
C TRP A 147 9.29 30.20 3.34
#